data_AF-A0A965CY03-F1
#
_entry.id   AF-A0A965CY03-F1
#
_cell.length_a   1.000
_cell.length_b   1.000
_cell.length_c   1.000
_cell.angle_alpha   90.00
_cell.angle_beta   90.00
_cell.angle_gamma   90.00
#
_symmetry.space_group_name_H-M   'P 1'
#
loop_
_entity.id
_entity.type
_entity.pdbx_description
1 polymer ?
#
loop_
_entity_poly.entity_id
_entity_poly.type
_entity_poly.pdbx_seq_one_letter_code
_entity_poly.pdbx_strand_id
1 'polypeptide(L)'
;MSRILQGESAVWLMVESGNREADDAAFAKMKEYLKTAEKELELPEGVIGAARAREALALGQFIDETNVLDSDIELKLSFSRLRMSRDSALESPFLEMLMHMESDLKELKDKPMFFPMFGKGRALEPLIGEGIDEDNVLDYCAYITGACSCEVKKQNPGIDLLTRLDWIGAMEGSEIVLEKLLPPMEGVAVVLGQKERDQAESIPIESDIVPEVVVGESETTNEEPSHTSLAWLFVIVGFVGVLLVGSILSGKKS
;
A
#
# COMPACT_ATOMS: atom_id res chain seq x y z
N MET A 1 6.40 13.46 11.47
CA MET A 1 6.75 13.56 10.03
C MET A 1 8.05 14.32 9.73
N SER A 2 8.42 15.40 10.44
CA SER A 2 9.70 16.10 10.17
C SER A 2 10.95 15.21 10.24
N ARG A 3 10.91 14.16 11.05
CA ARG A 3 11.95 13.12 11.13
C ARG A 3 12.13 12.31 9.84
N ILE A 4 11.05 12.07 9.08
CA ILE A 4 11.13 11.40 7.77
C ILE A 4 11.89 12.29 6.78
N LEU A 5 11.68 13.61 6.82
CA LEU A 5 12.46 14.57 6.03
C LEU A 5 13.95 14.63 6.43
N GLN A 6 14.31 14.09 7.61
CA GLN A 6 15.70 13.96 8.05
C GLN A 6 16.33 12.62 7.66
N GLY A 7 15.58 11.78 6.94
CA GLY A 7 16.03 10.50 6.43
C GLY A 7 15.57 9.28 7.22
N GLU A 8 14.86 9.43 8.34
CA GLU A 8 14.36 8.29 9.10
C GLU A 8 13.37 7.46 8.25
N SER A 9 13.54 6.14 8.23
CA SER A 9 12.74 5.20 7.44
C SER A 9 11.28 5.15 7.91
N ALA A 10 11.04 5.19 9.22
CA ALA A 10 9.69 5.28 9.77
C ALA A 10 9.64 5.99 11.12
N VAL A 11 8.49 6.60 11.40
CA VAL A 11 8.14 7.15 12.71
C VAL A 11 6.96 6.36 13.26
N TRP A 12 7.18 5.67 14.36
CA TRP A 12 6.17 4.88 15.07
C TRP A 12 5.41 5.75 16.08
N LEU A 13 4.15 6.03 15.81
CA LEU A 13 3.31 6.82 16.72
C LEU A 13 2.54 5.90 17.65
N MET A 14 2.79 6.05 18.96
CA MET A 14 2.00 5.41 19.98
C MET A 14 0.76 6.24 20.29
N VAL A 15 -0.43 5.67 20.11
CA VAL A 15 -1.68 6.17 20.70
C VAL A 15 -1.82 5.55 22.08
N GLU A 16 -1.86 6.40 23.10
CA GLU A 16 -1.93 5.98 24.51
C GLU A 16 -3.25 5.26 24.82
N SER A 17 -3.18 4.21 25.65
CA SER A 17 -4.36 3.45 26.11
C SER A 17 -5.17 4.15 27.19
N GLY A 18 -4.56 5.13 27.87
CA GLY A 18 -5.06 5.69 29.12
C GLY A 18 -4.58 4.93 30.36
N ASN A 19 -3.93 3.76 30.18
CA ASN A 19 -3.18 3.09 31.24
C ASN A 19 -1.69 3.44 31.12
N ARG A 20 -1.25 4.39 31.94
CA ARG A 20 0.12 4.88 31.94
C ARG A 20 1.18 3.78 32.14
N GLU A 21 0.91 2.79 32.99
CA GLU A 21 1.88 1.72 33.25
C GLU A 21 2.07 0.83 32.01
N ALA A 22 0.96 0.47 31.36
CA ALA A 22 1.00 -0.30 30.11
C ALA A 22 1.64 0.50 28.98
N ASP A 23 1.31 1.79 28.85
CA ASP A 23 1.87 2.70 27.85
C ASP A 23 3.38 2.91 28.06
N ASP A 24 3.84 3.04 29.31
CA ASP A 24 5.25 3.18 29.66
C ASP A 24 6.04 1.91 29.36
N ALA A 25 5.49 0.74 29.69
CA ALA A 25 6.07 -0.56 29.37
C ALA A 25 6.18 -0.79 27.86
N ALA A 26 5.10 -0.59 27.11
CA ALA A 26 5.06 -0.78 25.66
C ALA A 26 6.02 0.17 24.94
N PHE A 27 6.04 1.44 25.36
CA PHE A 27 6.96 2.43 24.79
C PHE A 27 8.42 2.09 25.05
N ALA A 28 8.77 1.57 26.23
CA ALA A 28 10.11 1.12 26.54
C ALA A 28 10.52 -0.08 25.66
N LYS A 29 9.67 -1.12 25.57
CA LYS A 29 9.91 -2.30 24.73
C LYS A 29 10.12 -1.95 23.26
N MET A 30 9.25 -1.10 22.71
CA MET A 30 9.36 -0.64 21.31
C MET A 30 10.72 0.01 21.04
N LYS A 31 11.33 0.68 22.02
CA LYS A 31 12.69 1.23 21.85
C LYS A 31 13.74 0.14 21.61
N GLU A 32 13.60 -1.00 22.28
CA GLU A 32 14.54 -2.11 22.20
C GLU A 32 14.35 -2.83 20.87
N TYR A 33 13.11 -3.14 20.48
CA TYR A 33 12.80 -3.79 19.21
C TYR A 33 13.24 -2.97 18.00
N LEU A 34 13.00 -1.64 18.01
CA LEU A 34 13.48 -0.77 16.92
C LEU A 34 15.01 -0.75 16.82
N LYS A 35 15.73 -0.83 17.94
CA LYS A 35 17.19 -0.93 17.92
C LYS A 35 17.68 -2.26 17.36
N THR A 36 16.97 -3.36 17.64
CA THR A 36 17.24 -4.65 17.00
C THR A 36 17.06 -4.52 15.49
N ALA A 37 15.92 -3.98 15.04
CA ALA A 37 15.65 -3.75 13.62
C ALA A 37 16.72 -2.86 12.93
N GLU A 38 17.15 -1.75 13.54
CA GLU A 38 18.23 -0.90 12.99
C GLU A 38 19.57 -1.62 12.86
N LYS A 39 19.81 -2.66 13.66
CA LYS A 39 21.05 -3.43 13.66
C LYS A 39 21.01 -4.62 12.69
N GLU A 40 19.87 -5.26 12.56
CA GLU A 40 19.73 -6.53 11.85
C GLU A 40 19.26 -6.36 10.40
N LEU A 41 18.50 -5.30 10.12
CA LEU A 41 18.03 -5.03 8.77
C LEU A 41 19.11 -4.34 7.94
N GLU A 42 19.05 -4.56 6.63
CA GLU A 42 19.88 -3.90 5.65
C GLU A 42 18.98 -3.35 4.55
N LEU A 43 19.36 -2.21 3.98
CA LEU A 43 18.66 -1.69 2.81
C LEU A 43 18.91 -2.60 1.61
N PRO A 44 17.93 -2.78 0.71
CA PRO A 44 18.08 -3.61 -0.48
C PRO A 44 19.32 -3.26 -1.29
N GLU A 45 19.99 -4.29 -1.81
CA GLU A 45 21.10 -4.08 -2.72
C GLU A 45 20.66 -3.28 -3.94
N GLY A 46 21.48 -2.32 -4.35
CA GLY A 46 21.24 -1.55 -5.56
C GLY A 46 20.50 -0.22 -5.36
N VAL A 47 20.06 0.14 -4.16
CA VAL A 47 19.54 1.50 -3.89
C VAL A 47 20.62 2.54 -4.22
N ILE A 48 20.31 3.42 -5.17
CA ILE A 48 21.21 4.46 -5.67
C ILE A 48 20.67 5.82 -5.22
N GLY A 49 21.47 6.52 -4.42
CA GLY A 49 21.19 7.91 -4.07
C GLY A 49 21.42 8.87 -5.25
N ALA A 50 20.80 10.05 -5.15
CA ALA A 50 20.84 11.13 -6.14
C ALA A 50 22.21 11.41 -6.77
N ALA A 51 23.22 11.60 -5.93
CA ALA A 51 24.55 11.99 -6.35
C ALA A 51 25.21 10.89 -7.21
N ARG A 52 25.05 9.63 -6.80
CA ARG A 52 25.59 8.48 -7.51
C ARG A 52 24.84 8.23 -8.83
N ALA A 53 23.53 8.43 -8.86
CA ALA A 53 22.76 8.36 -10.10
C ALA A 53 23.25 9.40 -11.12
N ARG A 54 23.39 10.66 -10.71
CA ARG A 54 23.90 11.74 -11.58
C ARG A 54 25.30 11.45 -12.11
N GLU A 55 26.20 10.98 -11.26
CA GLU A 55 27.56 10.60 -11.67
C GLU A 55 27.57 9.43 -12.67
N ALA A 56 26.79 8.38 -12.39
CA ALA A 56 26.68 7.22 -13.26
C ALA A 56 26.14 7.61 -14.66
N LEU A 57 25.10 8.45 -14.73
CA LEU A 57 24.60 8.97 -16.01
C LEU A 57 25.62 9.84 -16.73
N ALA A 58 26.33 10.72 -16.03
CA ALA A 58 27.36 11.57 -16.65
C ALA A 58 28.50 10.73 -17.26
N LEU A 59 28.77 9.55 -16.71
CA LEU A 59 29.74 8.59 -17.23
C LEU A 59 29.16 7.62 -18.28
N GLY A 60 27.89 7.76 -18.65
CA GLY A 60 27.21 6.89 -19.61
C GLY A 60 26.99 5.46 -19.10
N GLN A 61 26.97 5.26 -17.78
CA GLN A 61 26.72 3.96 -17.18
C GLN A 61 25.22 3.65 -17.19
N PHE A 62 24.89 2.39 -17.47
CA PHE A 62 23.53 1.91 -17.32
C PHE A 62 23.23 1.71 -15.83
N ILE A 63 22.18 2.38 -15.34
CA ILE A 63 21.63 2.18 -14.00
C ILE A 63 20.18 1.76 -14.13
N ASP A 64 19.74 0.91 -13.22
CA ASP A 64 18.31 0.63 -13.08
C ASP A 64 17.64 1.82 -12.40
N GLU A 65 16.90 2.60 -13.18
CA GLU A 65 16.18 3.79 -12.72
C GLU A 65 15.20 3.48 -11.58
N THR A 66 14.69 2.24 -11.49
CA THR A 66 13.77 1.83 -10.43
C THR A 66 14.41 1.74 -9.05
N ASN A 67 15.75 1.67 -9.01
CA ASN A 67 16.52 1.68 -7.76
C ASN A 67 17.09 3.06 -7.41
N VAL A 68 16.82 4.09 -8.23
CA VAL A 68 17.25 5.46 -7.94
C VAL A 68 16.22 6.10 -7.01
N LEU A 69 16.70 6.66 -5.89
CA LEU A 69 15.83 7.43 -5.00
C LEU A 69 15.27 8.66 -5.73
N ASP A 70 14.01 9.00 -5.47
CA ASP A 70 13.35 10.17 -6.08
C ASP A 70 13.85 11.51 -5.52
N SER A 71 14.52 11.50 -4.36
CA SER A 71 15.03 12.69 -3.68
C SER A 71 16.47 12.52 -3.20
N ASP A 72 17.18 13.62 -2.99
CA ASP A 72 18.51 13.65 -2.35
C ASP A 72 18.49 13.55 -0.82
N ILE A 73 17.30 13.47 -0.21
CA ILE A 73 17.14 13.16 1.22
C ILE A 73 17.84 11.83 1.50
N GLU A 74 18.85 11.88 2.38
CA GLU A 74 19.63 10.71 2.76
C GLU A 74 18.73 9.66 3.41
N LEU A 75 18.54 8.52 2.76
CA LEU A 75 17.79 7.40 3.33
C LEU A 75 18.63 6.74 4.44
N LYS A 76 18.11 6.78 5.68
CA LYS A 76 18.71 6.14 6.84
C LYS A 76 17.83 5.00 7.30
N LEU A 77 18.44 3.86 7.55
CA LEU A 77 17.82 2.75 8.26
C LEU A 77 17.71 3.12 9.76
N SER A 78 16.78 4.00 10.08
CA SER A 78 16.53 4.45 11.44
C SER A 78 15.05 4.66 11.68
N PHE A 79 14.63 4.37 12.91
CA PHE A 79 13.25 4.46 13.33
C PHE A 79 13.14 5.26 14.62
N SER A 80 12.11 6.11 14.68
CA SER A 80 11.76 6.81 15.93
C SER A 80 10.39 6.42 16.42
N ARG A 81 10.12 6.81 17.66
CA ARG A 81 8.83 6.61 18.32
C ARG A 81 8.37 7.88 19.00
N LEU A 82 7.09 8.22 18.82
CA LEU A 82 6.43 9.38 19.41
C LEU A 82 5.21 8.91 20.20
N ARG A 83 4.75 9.77 21.11
CA ARG A 83 3.50 9.53 21.86
C ARG A 83 2.45 10.54 21.45
N MET A 84 1.22 10.08 21.41
CA MET A 84 0.04 10.90 21.26
C MET A 84 -0.99 10.51 22.31
N SER A 85 -1.36 11.49 23.12
CA SER A 85 -2.48 11.36 24.06
C SER A 85 -3.80 11.41 23.29
N ARG A 86 -4.75 10.57 23.68
CA ARG A 86 -6.12 10.58 23.14
C ARG A 86 -6.90 11.85 23.48
N ASP A 87 -6.46 12.58 24.52
CA ASP A 87 -7.13 13.78 25.00
C ASP A 87 -6.63 15.07 24.32
N SER A 88 -5.73 14.94 23.33
CA SER A 88 -5.21 16.09 22.58
C SER A 88 -6.28 16.67 21.65
N ALA A 89 -6.86 17.80 22.05
CA ALA A 89 -7.84 18.53 21.24
C ALA A 89 -7.24 19.04 19.91
N LEU A 90 -5.93 19.29 19.85
CA LEU A 90 -5.26 19.76 18.64
C LEU A 90 -5.10 18.65 17.60
N GLU A 91 -4.96 17.40 18.06
CA GLU A 91 -4.69 16.24 17.20
C GLU A 91 -5.95 15.38 16.98
N SER A 92 -7.13 15.83 17.42
CA SER A 92 -8.35 15.03 17.33
C SER A 92 -8.68 14.58 15.90
N PRO A 93 -8.60 15.42 14.84
CA PRO A 93 -8.85 14.95 13.47
C PRO A 93 -7.86 13.88 13.03
N PHE A 94 -6.59 14.01 13.43
CA PHE A 94 -5.54 13.06 13.10
C PHE A 94 -5.71 11.73 13.84
N LEU A 95 -6.11 11.77 15.12
CA LEU A 95 -6.50 10.59 15.89
C LEU A 95 -7.68 9.87 15.24
N GLU A 96 -8.70 10.59 14.78
CA GLU A 96 -9.84 9.98 14.09
C GLU A 96 -9.43 9.28 12.79
N MET A 97 -8.48 9.83 12.04
CA MET A 97 -7.94 9.14 10.84
C MET A 97 -7.29 7.80 11.20
N LEU A 98 -6.48 7.77 12.26
CA LEU A 98 -5.81 6.54 12.70
C LEU A 98 -6.80 5.51 13.25
N MET A 99 -7.76 5.96 14.08
CA MET A 99 -8.74 5.08 14.72
C MET A 99 -9.84 4.56 13.78
N HIS A 100 -9.88 5.05 12.54
CA HIS A 100 -10.76 4.56 11.47
C HIS A 100 -10.00 3.82 10.36
N MET A 101 -8.69 3.60 10.53
CA MET A 101 -7.92 2.81 9.58
C MET A 101 -8.49 1.38 9.46
N GLU A 102 -8.85 0.78 10.59
CA GLU A 102 -9.56 -0.50 10.66
C GLU A 102 -10.83 -0.34 11.50
N SER A 103 -11.86 -1.14 11.16
CA SER A 103 -13.21 -0.98 11.73
C SER A 103 -13.32 -1.32 13.22
N ASP A 104 -12.42 -2.16 13.72
CA ASP A 104 -12.42 -2.74 15.06
C ASP A 104 -11.48 -2.01 16.04
N LEU A 105 -10.63 -1.07 15.58
CA LEU A 105 -9.65 -0.38 16.45
C LEU A 105 -10.29 0.32 17.64
N LYS A 106 -11.53 0.81 17.49
CA LYS A 106 -12.26 1.48 18.58
C LYS A 106 -12.59 0.54 19.74
N GLU A 107 -12.73 -0.76 19.47
CA GLU A 107 -12.98 -1.79 20.48
C GLU A 107 -11.73 -2.08 21.31
N LEU A 108 -10.55 -1.84 20.73
CA LEU A 108 -9.24 -2.07 21.35
C LEU A 108 -8.60 -0.82 21.96
N LYS A 109 -9.36 0.28 22.08
CA LYS A 109 -8.85 1.61 22.48
C LYS A 109 -8.13 1.67 23.83
N ASP A 110 -8.40 0.70 24.70
CA ASP A 110 -7.82 0.52 26.03
C ASP A 110 -6.46 -0.18 26.01
N LYS A 111 -5.90 -0.45 24.82
CA LYS A 111 -4.56 -0.99 24.60
C LYS A 111 -3.64 0.04 23.93
N PRO A 112 -2.33 0.02 24.22
CA PRO A 112 -1.37 0.84 23.49
C PRO A 112 -1.37 0.42 22.02
N MET A 113 -1.31 1.38 21.10
CA MET A 113 -1.31 1.13 19.66
C MET A 113 -0.14 1.85 18.99
N PHE A 114 0.67 1.14 18.23
CA PHE A 114 1.78 1.73 17.49
C PHE A 114 1.51 1.73 15.99
N PHE A 115 1.31 2.90 15.42
CA PHE A 115 1.14 3.10 13.98
C PHE A 115 2.47 3.50 13.35
N PRO A 116 3.06 2.67 12.47
CA PRO A 116 4.25 3.06 11.73
C PRO A 116 3.85 3.99 10.58
N MET A 117 4.49 5.15 10.52
CA MET A 117 4.31 6.12 9.46
C MET A 117 5.60 6.26 8.66
N PHE A 118 5.51 6.21 7.34
CA PHE A 118 6.67 6.16 6.44
C PHE A 118 6.37 6.85 5.10
N GLY A 119 7.42 7.11 4.33
CA GLY A 119 7.32 7.79 3.04
C GLY A 119 6.60 9.14 3.14
N LYS A 120 5.80 9.49 2.12
CA LYS A 120 5.09 10.78 2.01
C LYS A 120 3.76 10.80 2.78
N GLY A 121 3.77 10.29 4.02
CA GLY A 121 2.61 10.29 4.90
C GLY A 121 1.77 9.02 4.87
N ARG A 122 2.33 7.88 4.47
CA ARG A 122 1.64 6.59 4.52
C ARG A 122 1.74 6.00 5.92
N ALA A 123 0.72 5.29 6.36
CA ALA A 123 0.73 4.57 7.63
C ALA A 123 0.14 3.16 7.47
N LEU A 124 0.76 2.17 8.12
CA LEU A 124 0.23 0.82 8.21
C LEU A 124 -0.67 0.66 9.44
N GLU A 125 -1.41 -0.45 9.46
CA GLU A 125 -2.18 -0.91 10.60
C GLU A 125 -1.32 -1.03 11.87
N PRO A 126 -1.91 -0.78 13.05
CA PRO A 126 -1.11 -0.68 14.26
C PRO A 126 -0.77 -2.05 14.85
N LEU A 127 0.39 -2.11 15.51
CA LEU A 127 0.65 -3.14 16.50
C LEU A 127 -0.06 -2.78 17.81
N ILE A 128 -0.85 -3.71 18.37
CA ILE A 128 -1.75 -3.44 19.49
C ILE A 128 -1.50 -4.44 20.63
N GLY A 129 -1.32 -3.94 21.86
CA GLY A 129 -1.23 -4.77 23.06
C GLY A 129 -0.18 -5.87 22.97
N GLU A 130 -0.62 -7.14 22.96
CA GLU A 130 0.29 -8.30 22.90
C GLU A 130 1.00 -8.45 21.56
N GLY A 131 0.46 -7.88 20.46
CA GLY A 131 1.14 -7.85 19.16
C GLY A 131 2.29 -6.84 19.09
N ILE A 132 2.55 -6.10 20.17
CA ILE A 132 3.74 -5.25 20.30
C ILE A 132 4.88 -6.14 20.83
N ASP A 133 5.35 -7.02 19.97
CA ASP A 133 6.47 -7.93 20.20
C ASP A 133 7.60 -7.71 19.18
N GLU A 134 8.74 -8.34 19.42
CA GLU A 134 9.95 -8.12 18.62
C GLU A 134 9.78 -8.58 17.17
N ASP A 135 9.24 -9.79 16.96
CA ASP A 135 9.09 -10.39 15.63
C ASP A 135 8.18 -9.53 14.75
N ASN A 136 7.03 -9.12 15.28
CA ASN A 136 6.11 -8.24 14.57
C ASN A 136 6.73 -6.87 14.25
N VAL A 137 7.50 -6.27 15.17
CA VAL A 137 8.17 -4.99 14.90
C VAL A 137 9.24 -5.15 13.81
N LEU A 138 10.01 -6.23 13.84
CA LEU A 138 11.02 -6.53 12.83
C LEU A 138 10.39 -6.74 11.45
N ASP A 139 9.30 -7.49 11.37
CA ASP A 139 8.58 -7.74 10.11
C ASP A 139 8.07 -6.44 9.48
N TYR A 140 7.49 -5.53 10.28
CA TYR A 140 7.06 -4.22 9.79
C TYR A 140 8.24 -3.36 9.35
N CYS A 141 9.32 -3.34 10.13
CA CYS A 141 10.52 -2.59 9.75
C CYS A 141 11.11 -3.13 8.44
N ALA A 142 11.21 -4.45 8.29
CA ALA A 142 11.69 -5.13 7.09
C ALA A 142 10.80 -4.84 5.88
N TYR A 143 9.48 -4.83 6.07
CA TYR A 143 8.52 -4.45 5.03
C TYR A 143 8.74 -3.00 4.58
N ILE A 144 8.85 -2.05 5.51
CA ILE A 144 9.00 -0.62 5.21
C ILE A 144 10.33 -0.33 4.51
N THR A 145 11.41 -1.01 4.91
CA THR A 145 12.75 -0.78 4.37
C THR A 145 13.11 -1.69 3.21
N GLY A 146 12.25 -2.66 2.89
CA GLY A 146 12.44 -3.62 1.82
C GLY A 146 12.23 -3.03 0.42
N ALA A 147 12.55 -3.83 -0.60
CA ALA A 147 12.33 -3.43 -1.99
C ALA A 147 10.83 -3.29 -2.27
N CYS A 148 10.41 -2.14 -2.79
CA CYS A 148 9.02 -1.92 -3.13
C CYS A 148 8.64 -2.71 -4.39
N SER A 149 7.60 -3.55 -4.32
CA SER A 149 6.99 -4.17 -5.51
C SER A 149 6.15 -3.12 -6.25
N CYS A 150 6.83 -2.24 -7.01
CA CYS A 150 6.23 -1.16 -7.79
C CYS A 150 5.25 -1.65 -8.87
N GLU A 151 5.20 -2.96 -9.15
CA GLU A 151 4.33 -3.57 -10.15
C GLU A 151 2.88 -3.78 -9.67
N VAL A 152 2.62 -3.73 -8.35
CA VAL A 152 1.27 -3.89 -7.79
C VAL A 152 0.91 -2.72 -6.86
N LYS A 153 0.82 -1.51 -7.42
CA LYS A 153 0.45 -0.27 -6.69
C LYS A 153 -0.86 -0.37 -5.89
N LYS A 154 -1.80 -1.24 -6.28
CA LYS A 154 -3.09 -1.45 -5.58
C LYS A 154 -3.00 -2.29 -4.30
N GLN A 155 -1.86 -2.94 -4.02
CA GLN A 155 -1.69 -3.82 -2.86
C GLN A 155 -0.62 -3.34 -1.87
N ASN A 156 -0.20 -2.06 -1.93
CA ASN A 156 0.62 -1.51 -0.87
C ASN A 156 -0.27 -1.34 0.37
N PRO A 157 -0.09 -2.09 1.47
CA PRO A 157 -0.90 -1.97 2.69
C PRO A 157 -0.90 -0.55 3.28
N GLY A 158 -1.87 -0.30 4.16
CA GLY A 158 -2.03 0.96 4.86
C GLY A 158 -2.83 2.03 4.11
N ILE A 159 -2.87 3.22 4.72
CA ILE A 159 -3.61 4.39 4.22
C ILE A 159 -2.69 5.60 4.12
N ASP A 160 -3.07 6.55 3.29
CA ASP A 160 -2.40 7.85 3.23
C ASP A 160 -3.03 8.81 4.25
N LEU A 161 -2.17 9.40 5.08
CA LEU A 161 -2.59 10.35 6.11
C LEU A 161 -2.57 11.77 5.57
N LEU A 162 -3.59 12.54 5.92
CA LEU A 162 -3.62 13.97 5.66
C LEU A 162 -2.72 14.63 6.69
N THR A 163 -1.61 15.20 6.22
CA THR A 163 -0.64 15.89 7.07
C THR A 163 -0.51 17.34 6.64
N ARG A 164 -0.18 18.22 7.58
CA ARG A 164 0.14 19.62 7.28
C ARG A 164 1.53 19.79 6.64
N LEU A 165 2.28 18.70 6.46
CA LEU A 165 3.63 18.78 5.92
C LEU A 165 3.57 19.08 4.42
N ASP A 166 4.25 20.14 4.01
CA ASP A 166 4.41 20.46 2.59
C ASP A 166 5.50 19.56 1.98
N TRP A 167 5.08 18.40 1.48
CA TRP A 167 5.97 17.45 0.83
C TRP A 167 6.57 17.99 -0.46
N ILE A 168 5.84 18.85 -1.19
CA ILE A 168 6.32 19.42 -2.45
C ILE A 168 7.45 20.41 -2.13
N GLY A 169 7.20 21.37 -1.24
CA GLY A 169 8.23 22.32 -0.81
C GLY A 169 9.42 21.65 -0.11
N ALA A 170 9.20 20.55 0.59
CA ALA A 170 10.29 19.78 1.22
C ALA A 170 11.14 19.00 0.20
N MET A 171 10.57 18.65 -0.95
CA MET A 171 11.28 17.96 -2.05
C MET A 171 11.82 18.92 -3.11
N GLU A 172 11.35 20.16 -3.15
CA GLU A 172 11.76 21.16 -4.14
C GLU A 172 13.29 21.35 -4.14
N GLY A 173 13.91 21.10 -5.29
CA GLY A 173 15.38 21.14 -5.46
C GLY A 173 16.13 19.84 -5.11
N SER A 174 15.47 18.88 -4.47
CA SER A 174 16.01 17.54 -4.20
C SER A 174 15.58 16.47 -5.20
N GLU A 175 14.55 16.76 -6.01
CA GLU A 175 14.00 15.83 -6.99
C GLU A 175 15.05 15.38 -8.03
N ILE A 176 15.10 14.09 -8.29
CA ILE A 176 15.94 13.52 -9.35
C ILE A 176 15.06 13.25 -10.56
N VAL A 177 15.04 14.20 -11.48
CA VAL A 177 14.43 14.01 -12.80
C VAL A 177 15.48 13.40 -13.73
N LEU A 178 15.40 12.08 -13.90
CA LEU A 178 16.14 11.40 -14.96
C LEU A 178 15.45 11.71 -16.29
N GLU A 179 16.11 12.49 -17.15
CA GLU A 179 15.57 12.84 -18.46
C GLU A 179 15.60 11.61 -19.36
N LYS A 180 14.46 10.91 -19.40
CA LYS A 180 14.25 9.77 -20.29
C LYS A 180 14.26 10.26 -21.72
N LEU A 181 15.26 9.86 -22.50
CA LEU A 181 15.22 10.01 -23.96
C LEU A 181 14.01 9.23 -24.46
N LEU A 182 12.96 9.95 -24.85
CA LEU A 182 11.79 9.32 -25.46
C LEU A 182 12.26 8.59 -26.72
N PRO A 183 11.81 7.34 -26.95
CA PRO A 183 12.07 6.68 -28.21
C PRO A 183 11.58 7.60 -29.34
N PRO A 184 12.31 7.65 -30.47
CA PRO A 184 11.90 8.46 -31.60
C PRO A 184 10.44 8.14 -31.96
N MET A 185 9.67 9.16 -32.39
CA MET A 185 8.28 8.99 -32.81
C MET A 185 8.18 8.12 -34.06
N GLU A 186 8.29 6.80 -33.91
CA GLU A 186 8.23 5.82 -35.00
C GLU A 186 6.78 5.58 -35.47
N GLY A 187 5.78 5.95 -34.65
CA GLY A 187 4.35 5.72 -34.96
C GLY A 187 3.67 6.80 -35.81
N VAL A 188 4.12 8.06 -35.78
CA VAL A 188 3.45 9.16 -36.50
C VAL A 188 3.82 9.18 -37.99
N ALA A 189 4.99 8.65 -38.35
CA ALA A 189 5.44 8.53 -39.73
C ALA A 189 4.49 7.66 -40.59
N VAL A 190 3.81 6.68 -39.98
CA VAL A 190 2.84 5.81 -40.68
C VAL A 190 1.56 6.56 -41.04
N VAL A 191 1.13 7.51 -40.20
CA VAL A 191 -0.08 8.33 -40.45
C VAL A 191 0.17 9.35 -41.56
N LEU A 192 1.38 9.93 -41.60
CA LEU A 192 1.77 10.89 -42.65
C LEU A 192 2.13 10.22 -43.99
N GLY A 193 2.32 8.89 -43.99
CA GLY A 193 2.57 8.07 -45.19
C GLY A 193 1.31 7.60 -45.91
N GLN A 194 0.12 7.80 -45.34
CA GLN A 194 -1.14 7.57 -46.06
C GLN A 194 -1.39 8.73 -47.02
N LYS A 195 -0.81 8.60 -48.21
CA LYS A 195 -1.17 9.37 -49.40
C LYS A 195 -2.70 9.36 -49.54
N GLU A 196 -3.30 10.55 -49.51
CA GLU A 196 -4.70 10.80 -49.85
C GLU A 196 -5.06 9.97 -51.09
N ARG A 197 -5.92 8.96 -50.92
CA ARG A 197 -6.60 8.36 -52.06
C ARG A 197 -7.79 9.25 -52.37
N ASP A 198 -7.52 10.28 -53.16
CA ASP A 198 -8.52 10.98 -53.94
C ASP A 198 -9.16 9.99 -54.91
N GLN A 199 -10.32 9.45 -54.53
CA GLN A 199 -11.36 9.10 -55.49
C GLN A 199 -12.67 9.69 -54.98
N ALA A 200 -12.90 10.93 -55.39
CA ALA A 200 -14.24 11.49 -55.48
C ALA A 200 -14.98 10.72 -56.59
N GLU A 201 -15.65 9.64 -56.24
CA GLU A 201 -16.73 9.08 -57.06
C GLU A 201 -18.04 9.66 -56.53
N SER A 202 -18.59 10.62 -57.27
CA SER A 202 -19.82 11.32 -56.93
C SER A 202 -21.02 10.38 -57.05
N ILE A 203 -21.58 9.93 -55.93
CA ILE A 203 -22.90 9.31 -55.89
C ILE A 203 -23.94 10.42 -55.64
N PRO A 204 -25.00 10.55 -56.46
CA PRO A 204 -26.00 11.60 -56.31
C PRO A 204 -26.73 11.49 -54.97
N ILE A 205 -26.90 12.62 -54.29
CA ILE A 205 -27.73 12.73 -53.09
C ILE A 205 -29.19 12.82 -53.57
N GLU A 206 -29.91 11.71 -53.50
CA GLU A 206 -31.36 11.73 -53.53
C GLU A 206 -31.85 12.17 -52.14
N SER A 207 -32.42 13.37 -52.09
CA SER A 207 -33.10 13.90 -50.92
C SER A 207 -34.43 13.16 -50.76
N ASP A 208 -34.48 12.24 -49.80
CA ASP A 208 -35.66 11.90 -48.99
C ASP A 208 -35.41 10.54 -48.35
N ILE A 209 -34.99 10.53 -47.08
CA ILE A 209 -35.40 9.57 -46.04
C ILE A 209 -34.96 10.20 -44.71
N VAL A 210 -35.94 10.66 -43.94
CA VAL A 210 -35.78 10.98 -42.51
C VAL A 210 -35.57 9.64 -41.79
N PRO A 211 -34.49 9.43 -41.01
CA PRO A 211 -34.41 8.26 -40.16
C PRO A 211 -35.39 8.44 -38.99
N GLU A 212 -36.42 7.61 -38.99
CA GLU A 212 -37.25 7.35 -37.83
C GLU A 212 -36.36 6.91 -36.66
N VAL A 213 -36.52 7.55 -35.50
CA VAL A 213 -35.85 7.16 -34.26
C VAL A 213 -36.41 5.80 -33.85
N VAL A 214 -35.73 4.73 -34.24
CA VAL A 214 -35.96 3.41 -33.67
C VAL A 214 -35.21 3.36 -32.34
N VAL A 215 -35.95 3.58 -31.26
CA VAL A 215 -35.53 3.22 -29.90
C VAL A 215 -35.40 1.69 -29.88
N GLY A 216 -34.17 1.20 -30.01
CA GLY A 216 -33.87 -0.19 -29.74
C GLY A 216 -33.96 -0.43 -28.24
N GLU A 217 -35.02 -1.12 -27.82
CA GLU A 217 -35.08 -1.79 -26.52
C GLU A 217 -33.79 -2.57 -26.31
N SER A 218 -33.06 -2.26 -25.25
CA SER A 218 -32.01 -3.12 -24.75
C SER A 218 -32.68 -4.43 -24.30
N GLU A 219 -32.49 -5.50 -25.07
CA GLU A 219 -32.75 -6.85 -24.58
C GLU A 219 -31.89 -7.07 -23.34
N THR A 220 -32.54 -6.95 -22.18
CA THR A 220 -32.06 -7.47 -20.92
C THR A 220 -31.98 -8.98 -21.07
N THR A 221 -30.78 -9.52 -21.28
CA THR A 221 -30.53 -10.93 -21.02
C THR A 221 -30.66 -11.13 -19.51
N ASN A 222 -31.86 -11.53 -19.10
CA ASN A 222 -32.12 -12.11 -17.79
C ASN A 222 -31.30 -13.40 -17.67
N GLU A 223 -30.10 -13.32 -17.10
CA GLU A 223 -29.57 -14.46 -16.36
C GLU A 223 -30.34 -14.54 -15.04
N GLU A 224 -31.46 -15.27 -15.05
CA GLU A 224 -32.03 -15.76 -13.81
C GLU A 224 -31.08 -16.79 -13.16
N PRO A 225 -30.97 -16.77 -11.82
CA PRO A 225 -30.02 -17.59 -11.10
C PRO A 225 -30.44 -19.06 -11.14
N SER A 226 -29.57 -19.92 -11.67
CA SER A 226 -29.77 -21.36 -11.58
C SER A 226 -29.68 -21.82 -10.13
N HIS A 227 -30.84 -21.97 -9.49
CA HIS A 227 -31.03 -22.76 -8.28
C HIS A 227 -30.72 -24.24 -8.58
N THR A 228 -29.56 -24.72 -8.17
CA THR A 228 -29.23 -26.12 -7.81
C THR A 228 -27.79 -26.11 -7.30
N SER A 229 -27.38 -26.58 -6.12
CA SER A 229 -27.98 -27.49 -5.16
C SER A 229 -27.23 -27.30 -3.83
N LEU A 230 -27.98 -27.18 -2.74
CA LEU A 230 -27.53 -27.12 -1.34
C LEU A 230 -26.94 -28.48 -0.84
N ALA A 231 -26.29 -29.25 -1.71
CA ALA A 231 -25.85 -30.62 -1.41
C ALA A 231 -24.37 -30.77 -0.98
N TRP A 232 -23.55 -29.72 -1.04
CA TRP A 232 -22.14 -29.81 -0.64
C TRP A 232 -21.84 -29.37 0.79
N LEU A 233 -22.83 -28.85 1.53
CA LEU A 233 -22.69 -28.48 2.94
C LEU A 233 -23.00 -29.62 3.93
N PHE A 234 -23.49 -30.78 3.48
CA PHE A 234 -23.75 -31.94 4.35
C PHE A 234 -22.68 -33.04 4.30
N VAL A 235 -21.74 -33.00 3.36
CA VAL A 235 -20.69 -34.04 3.26
C VAL A 235 -19.55 -33.81 4.26
N ILE A 236 -19.29 -32.56 4.69
CA ILE A 236 -18.21 -32.27 5.64
C ILE A 236 -18.66 -32.44 7.10
N VAL A 237 -19.93 -32.19 7.44
CA VAL A 237 -20.45 -32.45 8.80
C VAL A 237 -20.67 -33.95 9.05
N GLY A 238 -20.98 -34.73 8.01
CA GLY A 238 -21.15 -36.18 8.11
C GLY A 238 -19.85 -36.96 8.36
N PHE A 239 -18.71 -36.48 7.84
CA PHE A 239 -17.43 -37.20 7.99
C PHE A 239 -16.79 -37.02 9.36
N VAL A 240 -17.01 -35.88 10.02
CA VAL A 240 -16.52 -35.65 11.40
C VAL A 240 -17.38 -36.39 12.43
N GLY A 241 -18.70 -36.50 12.20
CA GLY A 241 -19.60 -37.24 13.08
C GLY A 241 -19.38 -38.77 13.10
N VAL A 242 -19.04 -39.37 11.95
CA VAL A 242 -18.81 -40.82 11.87
C VAL A 242 -17.44 -41.21 12.47
N LEU A 243 -16.43 -40.35 12.38
CA LEU A 243 -15.12 -40.60 13.01
C LEU A 243 -15.16 -40.44 14.54
N LEU A 244 -15.96 -39.50 15.08
CA LEU A 244 -16.09 -39.33 16.53
C LEU A 244 -16.94 -40.44 17.20
N VAL A 245 -17.96 -40.97 16.53
CA VAL A 245 -18.75 -42.09 17.08
C VAL A 245 -18.01 -43.43 16.96
N GLY A 246 -17.17 -43.62 15.94
CA GLY A 246 -16.32 -44.79 15.78
C GLY A 246 -15.25 -44.94 16.87
N SER A 247 -14.64 -43.84 17.32
CA SER A 247 -13.64 -43.89 18.40
C SER A 247 -14.23 -44.06 19.80
N ILE A 248 -15.51 -43.72 20.03
CA ILE A 248 -16.16 -43.89 21.33
C ILE A 248 -16.73 -45.32 21.49
N LEU A 249 -17.07 -46.03 20.41
CA LEU A 249 -17.60 -47.39 20.47
C LEU A 249 -16.54 -48.51 20.43
N SER A 250 -15.30 -48.23 20.04
CA SER A 250 -14.18 -49.20 20.13
C SER A 250 -13.46 -49.22 21.49
N GLY A 251 -13.81 -48.34 22.43
CA GLY A 251 -13.21 -48.29 23.78
C GLY A 251 -13.87 -49.16 24.84
N LYS A 252 -14.86 -49.99 24.49
CA LYS A 252 -15.62 -50.78 25.48
C LYS A 252 -15.98 -52.17 24.98
N LYS A 253 -14.97 -53.04 24.79
CA LYS A 253 -15.14 -54.50 24.89
C LYS A 253 -13.81 -55.22 25.07
N SER A 254 -13.64 -55.75 26.29
CA SER A 254 -12.73 -56.79 26.79
C SER A 254 -11.23 -56.57 26.74
#